data_AF-A0A1Y5I4E2-F1
#
_entry.id   AF-A0A1Y5I4E2-F1
#
_cell.length_a   1.000
_cell.length_b   1.000
_cell.length_c   1.000
_cell.angle_alpha   90.00
_cell.angle_beta   90.00
_cell.angle_gamma   90.00
#
_symmetry.space_group_name_H-M   'P 1'
#
loop_
_entity.id
_entity.type
_entity.pdbx_description
1 polymer ?
#
loop_
_entity_poly.entity_id
_entity_poly.type
_entity_poly.pdbx_seq_one_letter_code
_entity_poly.pdbx_strand_id
1 'polypeptide(L)'
;MSHALASLNSVRSTVHAKKQYVERWISTRASSDGSSEGGEKFTNAGAFSALSELKTTRDPFARTSARPRAPSTPSITTGVFIKTGVDASMLPTTRDAETLLKRFDETQRKAGEDAALSACERPALERSTRALASRASRIMLGICAASAEEGLTSLRSWTTELALPRGKLHGMDKDGVPVDPPQGAVFIKYNSLSGDAYISGYGGTFRGVLFTPELDDGSFRQFGYLPLDVLTN
;
A
#
# COMPACT_ATOMS: atom_id res chain seq x y z
N MET A 1 46.29 -11.02 1.55
CA MET A 1 45.84 -9.98 2.51
C MET A 1 45.02 -8.85 1.85
N SER A 2 44.40 -9.08 0.68
CA SER A 2 43.72 -8.01 -0.09
C SER A 2 42.18 -8.07 -0.06
N HIS A 3 41.58 -9.12 0.53
CA HIS A 3 40.11 -9.25 0.62
C HIS A 3 39.49 -8.62 1.89
N ALA A 4 40.27 -8.46 2.97
CA ALA A 4 39.75 -7.89 4.23
C ALA A 4 39.55 -6.36 4.18
N LEU A 5 40.33 -5.66 3.35
CA LEU A 5 40.25 -4.19 3.20
C LEU A 5 39.06 -3.72 2.35
N ALA A 6 38.55 -4.55 1.45
CA ALA A 6 37.38 -4.22 0.62
C ALA A 6 36.06 -4.25 1.43
N SER A 7 35.95 -5.18 2.39
CA SER A 7 34.75 -5.33 3.24
C SER A 7 34.59 -4.17 4.24
N LEU A 8 35.70 -3.69 4.82
CA LEU A 8 35.69 -2.55 5.75
C LEU A 8 35.35 -1.21 5.07
N ASN A 9 35.73 -1.01 3.81
CA ASN A 9 35.39 0.20 3.06
C ASN A 9 33.91 0.23 2.63
N SER A 10 33.30 -0.92 2.35
CA SER A 10 31.87 -1.01 2.04
C SER A 10 31.00 -0.67 3.27
N VAL A 11 31.35 -1.21 4.44
CA VAL A 11 30.64 -0.93 5.71
C VAL A 11 30.76 0.54 6.12
N ARG A 12 31.93 1.17 5.93
CA ARG A 12 32.09 2.63 6.21
C ARG A 12 31.25 3.50 5.28
N SER A 13 31.10 3.12 4.01
CA SER A 13 30.29 3.86 3.04
C SER A 13 28.79 3.82 3.38
N THR A 14 28.27 2.67 3.84
CA THR A 14 26.84 2.53 4.20
C THR A 14 26.49 3.27 5.50
N VAL A 15 27.41 3.38 6.45
CA VAL A 15 27.21 4.15 7.69
C VAL A 15 27.19 5.66 7.42
N HIS A 16 27.99 6.15 6.45
CA HIS A 16 27.93 7.56 6.02
C HIS A 16 26.63 7.91 5.28
N ALA A 17 26.12 7.01 4.43
CA ALA A 17 24.86 7.25 3.71
C ALA A 17 23.63 7.34 4.64
N LYS A 18 23.60 6.55 5.73
CA LYS A 18 22.51 6.61 6.72
C LYS A 18 22.57 7.85 7.61
N LYS A 19 23.76 8.39 7.89
CA LYS A 19 23.92 9.62 8.70
C LYS A 19 23.50 10.88 7.93
N GLN A 20 23.80 10.95 6.63
CA GLN A 20 23.40 12.06 5.76
C GLN A 20 21.88 12.16 5.56
N TYR A 21 21.15 11.05 5.58
CA TYR A 21 19.70 11.07 5.40
C TYR A 21 18.95 11.63 6.63
N VAL A 22 19.50 11.41 7.84
CA VAL A 22 18.93 11.92 9.10
C VAL A 22 19.27 13.40 9.32
N GLU A 23 20.49 13.84 8.97
CA GLU A 23 20.90 15.25 9.10
C GLU A 23 20.18 16.17 8.09
N ARG A 24 19.84 15.67 6.90
CA ARG A 24 19.06 16.41 5.89
C ARG A 24 17.59 16.58 6.28
N TRP A 25 17.03 15.70 7.12
CA TRP A 25 15.67 15.84 7.65
C TRP A 25 15.58 16.82 8.84
N ILE A 26 16.68 17.00 9.59
CA ILE A 26 16.74 17.93 10.72
C ILE A 26 17.03 19.37 10.25
N SER A 27 17.85 19.55 9.20
CA SER A 27 18.19 20.89 8.68
C SER A 27 17.03 21.62 8.00
N THR A 28 16.05 20.91 7.42
CA THR A 28 14.86 21.55 6.79
C THR A 28 13.88 22.14 7.81
N ARG A 29 14.04 21.87 9.11
CA ARG A 29 13.18 22.42 10.17
C ARG A 29 13.80 23.59 10.94
N ALA A 30 15.08 23.90 10.70
CA ALA A 30 15.84 24.92 11.42
C ALA A 30 16.20 26.16 10.57
N SER A 31 15.68 26.27 9.34
CA SER A 31 15.83 27.45 8.49
C SER A 31 14.48 28.07 8.18
N SER A 32 13.80 28.52 9.22
CA SER A 32 12.74 29.53 9.14
C SER A 32 12.92 30.53 10.28
N ASP A 33 14.09 31.14 10.34
CA ASP A 33 14.30 32.36 11.11
C ASP A 33 15.21 33.26 10.27
N GLY A 34 14.55 34.05 9.42
CA GLY A 34 15.17 35.01 8.53
C GLY A 34 14.56 36.37 8.82
N SER A 35 15.23 37.13 9.69
CA SER A 35 15.03 38.56 9.86
C SER A 35 15.17 39.27 8.50
N SER A 36 14.19 40.09 8.14
CA SER A 36 14.32 41.11 7.10
C SER A 36 13.69 42.38 7.61
N GLU A 37 14.54 43.35 7.94
CA GLU A 37 14.16 44.75 8.06
C GLU A 37 13.73 45.26 6.67
N GLY A 38 12.54 45.84 6.59
CA GLY A 38 11.94 46.30 5.35
C GLY A 38 10.42 46.26 5.47
N GLY A 39 9.86 47.19 6.25
CA GLY A 39 8.44 47.24 6.56
C GLY A 39 7.58 47.65 5.38
N GLU A 40 7.05 46.67 4.65
CA GLU A 40 5.74 46.79 4.01
C GLU A 40 4.86 45.62 4.49
N LYS A 41 3.78 45.96 5.21
CA LYS A 41 2.80 44.97 5.68
C LYS A 41 2.16 44.30 4.46
N PHE A 42 2.46 43.03 4.23
CA PHE A 42 1.69 42.19 3.31
C PHE A 42 0.24 42.17 3.77
N THR A 43 -0.63 42.87 3.05
CA THR A 43 -2.08 42.81 3.26
C THR A 43 -2.69 41.96 2.15
N ASN A 44 -3.77 41.23 2.47
CA ASN A 44 -4.50 40.41 1.49
C ASN A 44 -4.98 41.23 0.27
N ALA A 45 -5.14 42.56 0.42
CA ALA A 45 -5.49 43.45 -0.69
C ALA A 45 -4.40 43.51 -1.79
N GLY A 46 -3.12 43.46 -1.43
CA GLY A 46 -2.01 43.45 -2.39
C GLY A 46 -1.97 42.17 -3.23
N ALA A 47 -2.34 41.03 -2.64
CA ALA A 47 -2.40 39.75 -3.34
C ALA A 47 -3.51 39.71 -4.41
N PHE A 48 -4.65 40.37 -4.17
CA PHE A 48 -5.76 40.42 -5.13
C PHE A 48 -5.53 41.43 -6.26
N SER A 49 -4.80 42.53 -6.03
CA SER A 49 -4.38 43.43 -7.11
C SER A 49 -3.41 42.75 -8.08
N ALA A 50 -2.42 42.02 -7.56
CA ALA A 50 -1.47 41.24 -8.37
C ALA A 50 -2.15 40.15 -9.23
N LEU A 51 -3.27 39.59 -8.75
CA LEU A 51 -4.06 38.60 -9.50
C LEU A 51 -4.89 39.22 -10.64
N SER A 52 -5.23 40.51 -10.54
CA SER A 52 -6.04 41.20 -11.55
C SER A 52 -5.23 41.65 -12.77
N GLU A 53 -3.92 41.91 -12.59
CA GLU A 53 -2.98 42.24 -13.66
C GLU A 53 -2.57 41.01 -14.50
N LEU A 54 -2.79 39.79 -13.99
CA LEU A 54 -2.45 38.54 -14.70
C LEU A 54 -3.49 38.12 -15.77
N LYS A 55 -4.54 38.92 -16.02
CA LYS A 55 -5.60 38.59 -16.99
C LYS A 55 -5.35 39.04 -18.44
N THR A 56 -4.25 39.75 -18.69
CA THR A 56 -3.83 40.10 -20.06
C THR A 56 -2.41 39.61 -20.28
N THR A 57 -2.26 38.31 -20.52
CA THR A 57 -1.03 37.78 -21.13
C THR A 57 -1.44 36.72 -22.14
N ARG A 58 -1.06 36.97 -23.39
CA ARG A 58 -1.25 36.07 -24.54
C ARG A 58 -0.65 34.71 -24.21
N ASP A 59 -1.38 33.65 -24.55
CA ASP A 59 -1.00 32.26 -24.33
C ASP A 59 0.41 31.94 -24.90
N PRO A 60 1.42 31.64 -24.06
CA PRO A 60 2.77 31.32 -24.52
C PRO A 60 2.91 29.90 -25.09
N PHE A 61 1.83 29.11 -25.13
CA PHE A 61 1.82 27.74 -25.69
C PHE A 61 1.09 27.61 -27.02
N ALA A 62 0.59 28.71 -27.60
CA ALA A 62 -0.01 28.69 -28.91
C ALA A 62 1.07 28.52 -30.01
N ARG A 63 1.24 27.26 -30.43
CA ARG A 63 2.02 26.73 -31.57
C ARG A 63 3.38 26.14 -31.22
N THR A 64 3.40 24.83 -31.02
CA THR A 64 4.40 23.96 -31.68
C THR A 64 3.74 22.63 -32.03
N SER A 65 3.94 22.26 -33.29
CA SER A 65 3.50 21.06 -33.99
C SER A 65 3.64 19.78 -33.16
N ALA A 66 2.69 18.87 -33.37
CA ALA A 66 2.59 17.54 -32.78
C ALA A 66 3.94 16.84 -32.63
N ARG A 67 4.42 16.74 -31.38
CA ARG A 67 5.44 15.76 -30.99
C ARG A 67 4.73 14.40 -30.87
N PRO A 68 5.19 13.32 -31.54
CA PRO A 68 4.60 12.01 -31.34
C PRO A 68 4.74 11.63 -29.87
N ARG A 69 3.60 11.37 -29.23
CA ARG A 69 3.49 10.88 -27.86
C ARG A 69 4.25 9.55 -27.80
N ALA A 70 5.33 9.48 -27.03
CA ALA A 70 5.95 8.22 -26.68
C ALA A 70 4.89 7.29 -26.08
N PRO A 71 4.86 5.99 -26.42
CA PRO A 71 3.86 5.07 -25.88
C PRO A 71 4.01 5.01 -24.36
N SER A 72 3.09 5.69 -23.67
CA SER A 72 3.02 5.73 -22.22
C SER A 72 2.31 4.48 -21.74
N THR A 73 3.06 3.67 -20.98
CA THR A 73 2.60 2.69 -19.98
C THR A 73 2.04 1.38 -20.55
N PRO A 74 2.50 0.21 -20.06
CA PRO A 74 1.80 -1.04 -20.36
C PRO A 74 0.35 -0.89 -19.89
N SER A 75 -0.59 -1.31 -20.74
CA SER A 75 -1.99 -1.46 -20.38
C SER A 75 -2.07 -2.25 -19.08
N ILE A 76 -2.44 -1.56 -18.00
CA ILE A 76 -2.81 -2.23 -16.75
C ILE A 76 -4.00 -3.10 -17.12
N THR A 77 -3.75 -4.40 -17.19
CA THR A 77 -4.82 -5.37 -17.44
C THR A 77 -5.66 -5.38 -16.17
N THR A 78 -6.79 -4.68 -16.18
CA THR A 78 -7.84 -4.82 -15.17
C THR A 78 -8.52 -6.18 -15.38
N GLY A 79 -8.90 -6.88 -14.30
CA GLY A 79 -9.49 -8.23 -14.39
C GLY A 79 -8.55 -9.41 -14.04
N VAL A 80 -7.34 -9.16 -13.52
CA VAL A 80 -6.31 -10.21 -13.39
C VAL A 80 -6.51 -11.12 -12.17
N PHE A 81 -7.11 -10.62 -11.08
CA PHE A 81 -7.19 -11.36 -9.81
C PHE A 81 -8.57 -11.98 -9.59
N ILE A 82 -8.95 -12.89 -10.48
CA ILE A 82 -10.21 -13.64 -10.39
C ILE A 82 -9.89 -15.13 -10.57
N LYS A 83 -10.33 -15.96 -9.62
CA LYS A 83 -10.23 -17.41 -9.74
C LYS A 83 -11.13 -17.93 -10.85
N THR A 84 -10.62 -18.91 -11.60
CA THR A 84 -11.39 -19.60 -12.64
C THR A 84 -12.70 -20.15 -12.06
N GLY A 85 -13.82 -19.86 -12.74
CA GLY A 85 -15.16 -20.27 -12.30
C GLY A 85 -15.93 -19.23 -11.49
N VAL A 86 -15.30 -18.11 -11.09
CA VAL A 86 -16.02 -16.98 -10.49
C VAL A 86 -16.54 -16.06 -11.59
N ASP A 87 -17.87 -15.87 -11.65
CA ASP A 87 -18.49 -14.93 -12.57
C ASP A 87 -18.39 -13.49 -12.03
N ALA A 88 -17.56 -12.68 -12.67
CA ALA A 88 -17.34 -11.28 -12.31
C ALA A 88 -18.61 -10.42 -12.43
N SER A 89 -19.58 -10.82 -13.26
CA SER A 89 -20.85 -10.10 -13.43
C SER A 89 -21.79 -10.27 -12.23
N MET A 90 -21.63 -11.34 -11.46
CA MET A 90 -22.39 -11.59 -10.23
C MET A 90 -21.76 -10.94 -8.99
N LEU A 91 -20.58 -10.31 -9.12
CA LEU A 91 -19.93 -9.62 -8.02
C LEU A 91 -20.56 -8.23 -7.82
N PRO A 92 -20.62 -7.72 -6.57
CA PRO A 92 -21.11 -6.37 -6.30
C PRO A 92 -20.31 -5.31 -7.07
N THR A 93 -20.92 -4.14 -7.25
CA THR A 93 -20.25 -2.98 -7.87
C THR A 93 -19.07 -2.54 -7.00
N THR A 94 -18.09 -1.83 -7.58
CA THR A 94 -16.96 -1.25 -6.83
C THR A 94 -17.47 -0.41 -5.66
N ARG A 95 -18.49 0.42 -5.92
CA ARG A 95 -19.09 1.30 -4.89
C ARG A 95 -19.69 0.50 -3.74
N ASP A 96 -20.51 -0.51 -4.03
CA ASP A 96 -21.16 -1.30 -2.98
C ASP A 96 -20.14 -2.09 -2.16
N ALA A 97 -19.15 -2.67 -2.83
CA ALA A 97 -18.06 -3.40 -2.20
C ALA A 97 -17.22 -2.48 -1.28
N GLU A 98 -16.86 -1.28 -1.75
CA GLU A 98 -16.18 -0.30 -0.91
C GLU A 98 -17.03 0.11 0.28
N THR A 99 -18.31 0.42 0.08
CA THR A 99 -19.21 0.83 1.17
C THR A 99 -19.32 -0.26 2.23
N LEU A 100 -19.46 -1.52 1.83
CA LEU A 100 -19.54 -2.65 2.76
C LEU A 100 -18.24 -2.85 3.54
N LEU A 101 -17.09 -2.85 2.85
CA LEU A 101 -15.79 -3.05 3.49
C LEU A 101 -15.40 -1.86 4.39
N LYS A 102 -15.75 -0.62 4.03
CA LYS A 102 -15.59 0.57 4.90
C LYS A 102 -16.45 0.46 6.15
N ARG A 103 -17.72 0.05 6.00
CA ARG A 103 -18.62 -0.15 7.14
C ARG A 103 -18.09 -1.19 8.11
N PHE A 104 -17.62 -2.33 7.60
CA PHE A 104 -16.99 -3.37 8.42
C PHE A 104 -15.81 -2.80 9.20
N ASP A 105 -14.89 -2.13 8.50
CA ASP A 105 -13.68 -1.55 9.07
C ASP A 105 -13.98 -0.50 10.16
N GLU A 106 -14.87 0.44 9.89
CA GLU A 106 -15.32 1.44 10.86
C GLU A 106 -15.99 0.80 12.08
N THR A 107 -16.82 -0.22 11.88
CA THR A 107 -17.50 -0.93 12.96
C THR A 107 -16.48 -1.69 13.80
N GLN A 108 -15.51 -2.36 13.18
CA GLN A 108 -14.46 -3.11 13.87
C GLN A 108 -13.62 -2.19 14.75
N ARG A 109 -13.20 -1.03 14.22
CA ARG A 109 -12.41 -0.07 15.00
C ARG A 109 -13.18 0.57 16.15
N LYS A 110 -14.49 0.74 15.99
CA LYS A 110 -15.35 1.40 17.00
C LYS A 110 -15.86 0.43 18.07
N ALA A 111 -16.18 -0.80 17.69
CA ALA A 111 -16.96 -1.73 18.50
C ALA A 111 -16.39 -3.17 18.56
N GLY A 112 -15.27 -3.44 17.88
CA GLY A 112 -14.64 -4.75 17.87
C GLY A 112 -15.10 -5.66 16.73
N GLU A 113 -14.42 -6.80 16.58
CA GLU A 113 -14.61 -7.75 15.49
C GLU A 113 -16.02 -8.39 15.48
N ASP A 114 -16.51 -8.83 16.65
CA ASP A 114 -17.83 -9.46 16.77
C ASP A 114 -18.96 -8.55 16.29
N ALA A 115 -18.90 -7.27 16.65
CA ALA A 115 -19.87 -6.27 16.20
C ALA A 115 -19.79 -6.04 14.68
N ALA A 116 -18.58 -6.06 14.11
CA ALA A 116 -18.38 -5.89 12.67
C ALA A 116 -18.92 -7.08 11.87
N LEU A 117 -18.68 -8.31 12.35
CA LEU A 117 -19.21 -9.54 11.75
C LEU A 117 -20.73 -9.66 11.88
N SER A 118 -21.32 -9.13 12.96
CA SER A 118 -22.77 -9.00 13.08
C SER A 118 -23.35 -7.94 12.15
N ALA A 119 -22.61 -6.86 11.86
CA ALA A 119 -23.05 -5.77 11.01
C ALA A 119 -22.88 -6.07 9.50
N CYS A 120 -21.90 -6.91 9.15
CA CYS A 120 -21.57 -7.30 7.78
C CYS A 120 -21.36 -8.83 7.73
N GLU A 121 -22.28 -9.54 7.09
CA GLU A 121 -22.22 -10.99 6.99
C GLU A 121 -21.00 -11.47 6.18
N ARG A 122 -20.42 -12.62 6.58
CA ARG A 122 -19.23 -13.20 5.93
C ARG A 122 -19.36 -13.36 4.41
N PRO A 123 -20.47 -13.88 3.84
CA PRO A 123 -20.61 -13.98 2.38
C PRO A 123 -20.58 -12.63 1.66
N ALA A 124 -21.07 -11.57 2.31
CA ALA A 124 -21.04 -10.23 1.75
C ALA A 124 -19.63 -9.63 1.78
N LEU A 125 -18.86 -9.90 2.85
CA LEU A 125 -17.43 -9.55 2.93
C LEU A 125 -16.65 -10.27 1.83
N GLU A 126 -16.82 -11.58 1.70
CA GLU A 126 -16.17 -12.40 0.67
C GLU A 126 -16.42 -11.83 -0.73
N ARG A 127 -17.70 -11.64 -1.11
CA ARG A 127 -18.08 -11.14 -2.44
C ARG A 127 -17.55 -9.75 -2.69
N SER A 128 -17.52 -8.88 -1.68
CA SER A 128 -16.99 -7.53 -1.79
C SER A 128 -15.46 -7.52 -1.95
N THR A 129 -14.75 -8.38 -1.23
CA THR A 129 -13.30 -8.56 -1.41
C THR A 129 -12.97 -9.07 -2.81
N ARG A 130 -13.68 -10.11 -3.30
CA ARG A 130 -13.53 -10.61 -4.67
C ARG A 130 -13.85 -9.54 -5.72
N ALA A 131 -14.90 -8.75 -5.49
CA ALA A 131 -15.29 -7.65 -6.36
C ALA A 131 -14.20 -6.60 -6.52
N LEU A 132 -13.56 -6.16 -5.44
CA LEU A 132 -12.46 -5.21 -5.53
C LEU A 132 -11.19 -5.83 -6.10
N ALA A 133 -10.88 -7.09 -5.73
CA ALA A 133 -9.74 -7.80 -6.29
C ALA A 133 -9.83 -7.94 -7.82
N SER A 134 -11.02 -8.27 -8.34
CA SER A 134 -11.27 -8.39 -9.78
C SER A 134 -10.98 -7.11 -10.57
N ARG A 135 -11.02 -5.95 -9.93
CA ARG A 135 -10.85 -4.63 -10.55
C ARG A 135 -9.53 -3.96 -10.16
N ALA A 136 -8.72 -4.64 -9.34
CA ALA A 136 -7.45 -4.10 -8.88
C ALA A 136 -6.34 -4.34 -9.91
N SER A 137 -5.48 -3.34 -10.08
CA SER A 137 -4.21 -3.43 -10.81
C SER A 137 -3.12 -4.10 -9.97
N ARG A 138 -3.22 -3.92 -8.65
CA ARG A 138 -2.31 -4.46 -7.65
C ARG A 138 -3.05 -4.68 -6.35
N ILE A 139 -2.72 -5.77 -5.67
CA ILE A 139 -3.14 -6.08 -4.32
C ILE A 139 -1.91 -6.20 -3.42
N MET A 140 -1.96 -5.54 -2.27
CA MET A 140 -1.07 -5.76 -1.15
C MET A 140 -1.88 -6.31 0.03
N LEU A 141 -1.28 -7.25 0.76
CA LEU A 141 -1.90 -7.82 1.96
C LEU A 141 -0.98 -7.62 3.16
N GLY A 142 -1.57 -7.31 4.31
CA GLY A 142 -0.93 -7.38 5.62
C GLY A 142 -1.70 -8.34 6.51
N ILE A 143 -1.14 -9.51 6.79
CA ILE A 143 -1.80 -10.57 7.56
C ILE A 143 -1.23 -10.57 8.97
N CYS A 144 -2.06 -10.32 9.97
CA CYS A 144 -1.73 -10.43 11.39
C CYS A 144 -2.36 -11.70 11.94
N ALA A 145 -1.56 -12.67 12.38
CA ALA A 145 -2.05 -13.96 12.87
C ALA A 145 -1.42 -14.31 14.23
N ALA A 146 -2.05 -15.20 14.99
CA ALA A 146 -1.56 -15.63 16.29
C ALA A 146 -0.36 -16.60 16.18
N SER A 147 -0.20 -17.25 15.03
CA SER A 147 0.94 -18.12 14.73
C SER A 147 1.37 -18.04 13.26
N ALA A 148 2.60 -18.48 12.98
CA ALA A 148 3.10 -18.62 11.61
C ALA A 148 2.24 -19.57 10.76
N GLU A 149 1.78 -20.68 11.34
CA GLU A 149 0.92 -21.66 10.67
C GLU A 149 -0.40 -21.04 10.21
N GLU A 150 -1.05 -20.28 11.09
CA GLU A 150 -2.31 -19.61 10.82
C GLU A 150 -2.13 -18.53 9.73
N GLY A 151 -1.09 -17.70 9.86
CA GLY A 151 -0.78 -16.66 8.88
C GLY A 151 -0.45 -17.22 7.49
N LEU A 152 0.33 -18.29 7.41
CA LEU A 152 0.67 -18.94 6.14
C LEU A 152 -0.52 -19.68 5.52
N THR A 153 -1.43 -20.20 6.34
CA THR A 153 -2.69 -20.79 5.86
C THR A 153 -3.58 -19.71 5.26
N SER A 154 -3.70 -18.56 5.92
CA SER A 154 -4.41 -17.40 5.37
C SER A 154 -3.76 -16.91 4.05
N LEU A 155 -2.43 -16.76 4.00
CA LEU A 155 -1.74 -16.37 2.75
C LEU A 155 -2.02 -17.35 1.60
N ARG A 156 -1.98 -18.65 1.87
CA ARG A 156 -2.28 -19.70 0.87
C ARG A 156 -3.73 -19.61 0.40
N SER A 157 -4.68 -19.42 1.32
CA SER A 157 -6.10 -19.21 1.00
C SER A 157 -6.28 -18.00 0.10
N TRP A 158 -5.80 -16.83 0.52
CA TRP A 158 -5.95 -15.57 -0.22
C TRP A 158 -5.32 -15.62 -1.63
N THR A 159 -4.12 -16.17 -1.74
CA THR A 159 -3.47 -16.33 -3.05
C THR A 159 -4.18 -17.33 -3.96
N THR A 160 -4.77 -18.39 -3.40
CA THR A 160 -5.58 -19.35 -4.19
C THR A 160 -6.88 -18.73 -4.65
N GLU A 161 -7.62 -18.13 -3.71
CA GLU A 161 -9.00 -17.72 -3.92
C GLU A 161 -9.13 -16.49 -4.82
N LEU A 162 -8.12 -15.62 -4.81
CA LEU A 162 -8.06 -14.45 -5.69
C LEU A 162 -7.15 -14.67 -6.91
N ALA A 163 -6.65 -15.89 -7.12
CA ALA A 163 -5.68 -16.22 -8.18
C ALA A 163 -4.47 -15.26 -8.22
N LEU A 164 -3.93 -14.94 -7.04
CA LEU A 164 -2.80 -14.03 -6.92
C LEU A 164 -1.49 -14.76 -7.26
N PRO A 165 -0.50 -14.07 -7.84
CA PRO A 165 0.80 -14.66 -8.14
C PRO A 165 1.50 -15.11 -6.85
N ARG A 166 2.31 -16.17 -6.97
CA ARG A 166 3.09 -16.72 -5.86
C ARG A 166 4.56 -16.60 -6.17
N GLY A 167 5.26 -15.89 -5.31
CA GLY A 167 6.70 -15.69 -5.34
C GLY A 167 7.36 -16.31 -4.12
N LYS A 168 8.49 -15.73 -3.72
CA LYS A 168 9.30 -16.20 -2.60
C LYS A 168 8.68 -15.76 -1.27
N LEU A 169 8.78 -16.63 -0.26
CA LEU A 169 8.54 -16.26 1.13
C LEU A 169 9.88 -15.91 1.79
N HIS A 170 10.07 -14.64 2.07
CA HIS A 170 11.21 -14.10 2.79
C HIS A 170 10.97 -14.13 4.31
N GLY A 171 12.04 -14.19 5.09
CA GLY A 171 11.97 -14.22 6.56
C GLY A 171 12.02 -15.62 7.19
N MET A 172 12.13 -16.66 6.35
CA MET A 172 12.32 -18.07 6.76
C MET A 172 13.70 -18.62 6.37
N ASP A 173 14.60 -17.77 5.90
CA ASP A 173 15.94 -18.12 5.44
C ASP A 173 16.90 -16.99 5.78
N LYS A 174 18.11 -17.35 6.21
CA LYS A 174 19.23 -16.43 6.41
C LYS A 174 20.46 -17.00 5.71
N ASP A 175 20.87 -16.33 4.64
CA ASP A 175 22.06 -16.70 3.84
C ASP A 175 21.98 -18.13 3.27
N GLY A 176 20.79 -18.62 2.88
CA GLY A 176 20.57 -19.96 2.35
C GLY A 176 20.41 -21.04 3.42
N VAL A 177 20.43 -20.67 4.70
CA VAL A 177 20.13 -21.55 5.82
C VAL A 177 18.69 -21.32 6.28
N PRO A 178 17.82 -22.35 6.26
CA PRO A 178 16.47 -22.27 6.79
C PRO A 178 16.46 -21.84 8.25
N VAL A 179 15.55 -20.94 8.60
CA VAL A 179 15.32 -20.48 9.97
C VAL A 179 13.90 -20.86 10.38
N ASP A 180 13.73 -21.25 11.64
CA ASP A 180 12.41 -21.53 12.19
C ASP A 180 11.48 -20.32 12.05
N PRO A 181 10.17 -20.56 11.83
CA PRO A 181 9.19 -19.49 11.83
C PRO A 181 9.25 -18.64 13.11
N PRO A 182 8.95 -17.34 13.03
CA PRO A 182 8.84 -16.52 14.23
C PRO A 182 7.88 -17.13 15.24
N GLN A 183 8.30 -17.23 16.50
CA GLN A 183 7.46 -17.75 17.57
C GLN A 183 6.36 -16.74 17.95
N GLY A 184 5.15 -17.25 18.22
CA GLY A 184 4.00 -16.45 18.59
C GLY A 184 3.37 -15.73 17.39
N ALA A 185 2.83 -14.53 17.66
CA ALA A 185 2.11 -13.77 16.65
C ALA A 185 3.02 -13.28 15.53
N VAL A 186 2.51 -13.30 14.31
CA VAL A 186 3.26 -12.97 13.09
C VAL A 186 2.56 -11.90 12.26
N PHE A 187 3.37 -11.21 11.47
CA PHE A 187 2.93 -10.31 10.42
C PHE A 187 3.49 -10.79 9.10
N ILE A 188 2.62 -10.97 8.10
CA ILE A 188 3.02 -11.32 6.74
C ILE A 188 2.62 -10.17 5.81
N LYS A 189 3.61 -9.61 5.13
CA LYS A 189 3.40 -8.60 4.08
C LYS A 189 3.54 -9.23 2.72
N TYR A 190 2.50 -9.15 1.89
CA TYR A 190 2.48 -9.70 0.53
C TYR A 190 2.28 -8.60 -0.52
N ASN A 191 2.87 -8.79 -1.70
CA ASN A 191 2.74 -7.87 -2.84
C ASN A 191 2.52 -8.64 -4.16
N SER A 192 1.35 -8.45 -4.78
CA SER A 192 0.99 -9.10 -6.04
C SER A 192 1.83 -8.72 -7.26
N LEU A 193 2.62 -7.63 -7.24
CA LEU A 193 3.49 -7.33 -8.38
C LEU A 193 4.61 -8.36 -8.57
N SER A 194 5.17 -8.89 -7.48
CA SER A 194 6.17 -9.96 -7.53
C SER A 194 5.63 -11.31 -7.07
N GLY A 195 4.50 -11.32 -6.37
CA GLY A 195 3.99 -12.49 -5.66
C GLY A 195 4.77 -12.81 -4.38
N ASP A 196 5.79 -12.02 -4.04
CA ASP A 196 6.61 -12.28 -2.86
C ASP A 196 5.88 -11.88 -1.57
N ALA A 197 6.23 -12.58 -0.50
CA ALA A 197 5.79 -12.29 0.85
C ALA A 197 6.99 -12.21 1.80
N TYR A 198 6.84 -11.45 2.88
CA TYR A 198 7.81 -11.37 3.97
C TYR A 198 7.11 -11.63 5.30
N ILE A 199 7.61 -12.58 6.09
CA ILE A 199 7.12 -12.89 7.43
C ILE A 199 8.06 -12.34 8.50
N SER A 200 7.48 -11.81 9.59
CA SER A 200 8.21 -11.39 10.79
C SER A 200 7.36 -11.58 12.04
N GLY A 201 8.00 -11.58 13.22
CA GLY A 201 7.30 -11.53 14.50
C GLY A 201 6.46 -10.24 14.62
N TYR A 202 5.32 -10.34 15.30
CA TYR A 202 4.35 -9.25 15.42
C TYR A 202 3.96 -9.02 16.88
N GLY A 203 4.34 -7.86 17.42
CA GLY A 203 3.99 -7.45 18.79
C GLY A 203 2.66 -6.71 18.92
N GLY A 204 1.90 -6.56 17.83
CA GLY A 204 0.61 -5.86 17.85
C GLY A 204 -0.57 -6.72 18.27
N THR A 205 -1.68 -6.06 18.57
CA THR A 205 -2.91 -6.69 19.06
C THR A 205 -3.90 -7.06 17.97
N PHE A 206 -3.76 -6.50 16.76
CA PHE A 206 -4.69 -6.77 15.66
C PHE A 206 -4.55 -8.19 15.13
N ARG A 207 -5.65 -8.76 14.64
CA ARG A 207 -5.70 -10.06 13.97
C ARG A 207 -6.56 -9.93 12.71
N GLY A 208 -6.23 -10.71 11.69
CA GLY A 208 -6.91 -10.67 10.39
C GLY A 208 -6.04 -10.11 9.26
N VAL A 209 -6.68 -9.80 8.13
CA VAL A 209 -6.06 -9.38 6.88
C VAL A 209 -6.40 -7.94 6.57
N LEU A 210 -5.37 -7.12 6.46
CA LEU A 210 -5.42 -5.81 5.86
C LEU A 210 -5.33 -5.97 4.33
N PHE A 211 -6.43 -5.72 3.64
CA PHE A 211 -6.56 -5.85 2.21
C PHE A 211 -6.41 -4.46 1.55
N THR A 212 -5.37 -4.30 0.74
CA THR A 212 -5.02 -3.01 0.11
C THR A 212 -5.00 -3.14 -1.42
N PRO A 213 -6.16 -3.02 -2.10
CA PRO A 213 -6.21 -2.95 -3.55
C PRO A 213 -5.86 -1.54 -4.06
N GLU A 214 -5.10 -1.51 -5.16
CA GLU A 214 -4.94 -0.37 -6.05
C GLU A 214 -5.96 -0.52 -7.17
N LEU A 215 -6.96 0.36 -7.21
CA LEU A 215 -8.05 0.29 -8.19
C LEU A 215 -7.65 0.96 -9.51
N ASP A 216 -8.54 0.88 -10.50
CA ASP A 216 -8.37 1.45 -11.84
C ASP A 216 -8.26 2.98 -11.85
N ASP A 217 -8.76 3.65 -10.81
CA ASP A 217 -8.56 5.09 -10.57
C ASP A 217 -7.15 5.45 -10.07
N GLY A 218 -6.28 4.45 -9.87
CA GLY A 218 -4.93 4.61 -9.33
C GLY A 218 -4.89 4.89 -7.83
N SER A 219 -6.03 4.86 -7.14
CA SER A 219 -6.08 5.06 -5.70
C SER A 219 -5.81 3.75 -4.95
N PHE A 220 -4.96 3.85 -3.94
CA PHE A 220 -4.86 2.82 -2.91
C PHE A 220 -6.05 2.94 -1.96
N ARG A 221 -6.78 1.83 -1.80
CA ARG A 221 -7.77 1.65 -0.75
C ARG A 221 -7.23 0.63 0.24
N GLN A 222 -7.68 0.70 1.48
CA GLN A 222 -7.25 -0.21 2.53
C GLN A 222 -8.47 -0.57 3.39
N PHE A 223 -8.69 -1.86 3.59
CA PHE A 223 -9.82 -2.39 4.34
C PHE A 223 -9.35 -3.49 5.30
N GLY A 224 -9.97 -3.56 6.47
CA GLY A 224 -9.73 -4.63 7.42
C GLY A 224 -9.36 -4.14 8.83
N TYR A 225 -9.09 -5.05 9.74
CA TYR A 225 -8.63 -6.42 9.49
C TYR A 225 -9.78 -7.39 9.22
N LEU A 226 -9.86 -7.89 7.98
CA LEU A 226 -10.83 -8.91 7.58
C LEU A 226 -10.49 -10.25 8.23
N PRO A 227 -11.47 -11.14 8.48
CA PRO A 227 -11.18 -12.48 9.02
C PRO A 227 -10.12 -13.22 8.18
N LEU A 228 -9.25 -13.97 8.84
CA LEU A 228 -8.14 -14.70 8.18
C LEU A 228 -8.62 -15.69 7.13
N ASP A 229 -9.83 -16.19 7.29
CA ASP A 229 -10.50 -17.22 6.49
C ASP A 229 -11.66 -16.66 5.65
N VAL A 230 -11.78 -15.34 5.48
CA VAL A 230 -12.93 -14.68 4.81
C VAL A 230 -13.20 -15.19 3.38
N LEU A 231 -12.21 -15.79 2.72
CA LEU A 231 -12.31 -16.33 1.35
C LEU A 231 -12.49 -17.85 1.27
N THR A 232 -12.34 -18.54 2.39
CA THR A 232 -12.48 -19.99 2.51
C THR A 232 -13.68 -20.28 3.38
N ASN A 233 -14.81 -20.56 2.74
CA ASN A 233 -16.00 -21.10 3.38
C ASN A 233 -16.11 -22.59 3.08
#